data_AF-A0A954UMU1-F1
#
_entry.id   AF-A0A954UMU1-F1
#
_cell.length_a   1.000
_cell.length_b   1.000
_cell.length_c   1.000
_cell.angle_alpha   90.00
_cell.angle_beta   90.00
_cell.angle_gamma   90.00
#
_symmetry.space_group_name_H-M   'P 1'
#
loop_
_entity.id
_entity.type
_entity.pdbx_description
1 polymer ?
#
loop_
_entity_poly.entity_id
_entity_poly.type
_entity_poly.pdbx_seq_one_letter_code
_entity_poly.pdbx_strand_id
1 'polypeptide(L)'
;MIHRFKKPFNGLTCVPAFVGALLVTTILVAAVHGDAELESQFARMNRKLLTARVELQGDAQRGARVFYRATAACSRCHVVGEGVTPLGPDLALLGAETTIDHLVESLLMPSAKIKTGYETVTITLNDGQVKTGIIAKQDDKNLVLRNATDLTHDEVISKSTVESIDTLTTSMMPTGLVATFRDERQVIDLLRFLQEVSQGGVERAAQLRPDPSELVVVDDTLDLDHAGIIRAWGEADFRQGKQIFDGHCINCHGADGNTPKLPTARAFGSQPFRFGADPYKMLITISRGAGLMAPLSHLTPYERYQVIYYIREAMMRDRNPAFVEVDDNYLATLPEGSNRGDQVELAERDYGPVLGSQLGRTVNNALTFRLPDEVSVCYDLHRMQIASVWQGGFLDLSETHHYRQRGERMPQIDGQPLPALSTWQWAMNGTFDLHPDAKPPRGPLRKELLNYHGHYLHGDRAILSYAIEGRDILESVDASKRNGRVVLTHTLHVGAGSNEMQLATGQLRPTGGPKGIWRRETATKNASSWEVFGPATSDSLAVVTGVPIDRDVPMPNANEALHVVLGEEAARLDLGTPRRTLLVRFRSDEGGTLV
;
A
#
# COMPACT_ATOMS: atom_id res chain seq x y z
N MET A 1 -36.99 -65.05 28.88
CA MET A 1 -36.88 -66.45 29.34
C MET A 1 -35.70 -67.08 28.59
N ILE A 2 -34.55 -67.35 29.24
CA ILE A 2 -34.25 -68.63 29.94
C ILE A 2 -34.08 -69.74 28.87
N HIS A 3 -32.92 -70.32 28.57
CA HIS A 3 -31.93 -71.00 29.43
C HIS A 3 -30.66 -71.36 28.62
N ARG A 4 -29.44 -71.09 29.13
CA ARG A 4 -28.54 -71.89 30.01
C ARG A 4 -27.50 -72.78 29.29
N PHE A 5 -26.26 -72.28 29.36
CA PHE A 5 -24.94 -72.92 29.49
C PHE A 5 -24.83 -74.44 29.81
N LYS A 6 -23.86 -75.11 29.16
CA LYS A 6 -22.66 -75.70 29.81
C LYS A 6 -21.53 -76.10 28.80
N LYS A 7 -20.30 -75.86 29.28
CA LYS A 7 -18.88 -76.03 28.82
C LYS A 7 -18.44 -77.50 28.51
N PRO A 8 -17.16 -77.89 28.16
CA PRO A 8 -15.85 -77.22 28.44
C PRO A 8 -14.62 -77.35 27.48
N PHE A 9 -13.57 -76.54 27.80
CA PHE A 9 -12.06 -76.68 27.73
C PHE A 9 -11.37 -77.15 26.42
N ASN A 10 -10.21 -76.67 25.93
CA ASN A 10 -8.97 -75.99 26.40
C ASN A 10 -8.56 -74.99 25.28
N GLY A 11 -7.90 -73.84 25.48
CA GLY A 11 -6.64 -73.56 26.18
C GLY A 11 -5.68 -72.89 25.18
N LEU A 12 -5.41 -71.59 25.34
CA LEU A 12 -4.12 -70.90 25.14
C LEU A 12 -4.38 -69.39 25.21
N THR A 13 -3.75 -68.78 26.21
CA THR A 13 -3.71 -67.35 26.48
C THR A 13 -2.72 -66.66 25.54
N CYS A 14 -3.17 -65.64 24.81
CA CYS A 14 -2.31 -64.56 24.33
C CYS A 14 -3.17 -63.28 24.24
N VAL A 15 -2.84 -62.30 25.08
CA VAL A 15 -3.45 -60.97 25.11
C VAL A 15 -2.72 -60.10 24.09
N PRO A 16 -3.38 -59.44 23.12
CA PRO A 16 -2.78 -58.32 22.43
C PRO A 16 -3.16 -57.00 23.12
N ALA A 17 -2.15 -56.18 23.35
CA ALA A 17 -2.26 -54.84 23.89
C ALA A 17 -3.12 -53.94 22.99
N PHE A 18 -4.14 -53.31 23.59
CA PHE A 18 -4.85 -52.18 23.00
C PHE A 18 -3.98 -50.93 23.14
N VAL A 19 -3.29 -50.54 22.06
CA VAL A 19 -2.76 -49.18 21.91
C VAL A 19 -3.88 -48.34 21.31
N GLY A 20 -4.55 -47.55 22.16
CA GLY A 20 -5.48 -46.53 21.74
C GLY A 20 -4.73 -45.40 21.04
N ALA A 21 -4.88 -45.28 19.72
CA ALA A 21 -4.43 -44.13 18.97
C ALA A 21 -5.37 -42.94 19.25
N LEU A 22 -4.98 -42.07 20.18
CA LEU A 22 -5.54 -40.73 20.29
C LEU A 22 -5.07 -39.93 19.07
N LEU A 23 -5.96 -39.74 18.10
CA LEU A 23 -5.81 -38.74 17.04
C LEU A 23 -5.96 -37.36 17.69
N VAL A 24 -4.85 -36.82 18.20
CA VAL A 24 -4.73 -35.40 18.50
C VAL A 24 -4.65 -34.69 17.15
N THR A 25 -5.79 -34.17 16.70
CA THR A 25 -5.85 -33.17 15.63
C THR A 25 -5.04 -31.99 16.10
N THR A 26 -3.79 -31.89 15.63
CA THR A 26 -2.95 -30.72 15.79
C THR A 26 -3.61 -29.63 14.96
N ILE A 27 -4.45 -28.82 15.62
CA ILE A 27 -4.81 -27.50 15.11
C ILE A 27 -3.48 -26.77 15.02
N LEU A 28 -2.96 -26.61 13.81
CA LEU A 28 -1.87 -25.68 13.53
C LEU A 28 -2.44 -24.29 13.84
N VAL A 29 -2.24 -23.83 15.07
CA VAL A 29 -2.34 -22.41 15.39
C VAL A 29 -1.21 -21.78 14.60
N ALA A 30 -1.54 -21.20 13.45
CA ALA A 30 -0.68 -20.26 12.76
C ALA A 30 -0.53 -19.04 13.67
N ALA A 31 0.38 -19.15 14.64
CA ALA A 31 0.81 -18.04 15.44
C ALA A 31 1.45 -17.02 14.50
N VAL A 32 1.10 -15.76 14.71
CA VAL A 32 1.65 -14.56 14.09
C VAL A 32 3.19 -14.62 14.13
N HIS A 33 3.82 -14.88 12.99
CA HIS A 33 5.28 -14.83 12.77
C HIS A 33 5.63 -13.78 11.70
N GLY A 34 4.87 -12.69 11.61
CA GLY A 34 4.88 -11.76 10.47
C GLY A 34 6.24 -11.12 10.15
N ASP A 35 7.07 -10.84 11.16
CA ASP A 35 8.11 -9.83 10.98
C ASP A 35 9.49 -10.43 10.62
N ALA A 36 9.87 -11.58 11.20
CA ALA A 36 11.05 -12.34 10.79
C ALA A 36 10.85 -13.07 9.45
N GLU A 37 9.59 -13.29 9.05
CA GLU A 37 9.26 -13.96 7.80
C GLU A 37 9.52 -13.06 6.58
N LEU A 38 9.27 -11.75 6.69
CA LEU A 38 9.43 -10.82 5.56
C LEU A 38 10.88 -10.73 5.08
N GLU A 39 11.83 -10.56 6.01
CA GLU A 39 13.26 -10.53 5.69
C GLU A 39 13.73 -11.85 5.06
N SER A 40 13.27 -12.98 5.60
CA SER A 40 13.52 -14.33 5.05
C SER A 40 12.90 -14.53 3.65
N GLN A 41 11.73 -13.96 3.39
CA GLN A 41 11.10 -13.97 2.07
C GLN A 41 11.97 -13.21 1.05
N PHE A 42 12.37 -11.97 1.35
CA PHE A 42 13.24 -11.19 0.47
C PHE A 42 14.61 -11.82 0.28
N ALA A 43 15.19 -12.43 1.33
CA ALA A 43 16.45 -13.13 1.25
C ALA A 43 16.39 -14.31 0.26
N ARG A 44 15.29 -15.07 0.24
CA ARG A 44 15.09 -16.26 -0.62
C ARG A 44 14.57 -15.95 -2.02
N MET A 45 14.00 -14.77 -2.24
CA MET A 45 13.36 -14.41 -3.49
C MET A 45 14.35 -14.35 -4.66
N ASN A 46 13.95 -14.86 -5.82
CA ASN A 46 14.75 -14.76 -7.04
C ASN A 46 14.97 -13.29 -7.42
N ARG A 47 16.23 -12.91 -7.58
CA ARG A 47 16.66 -11.53 -7.85
C ARG A 47 16.10 -10.91 -9.14
N LYS A 48 16.00 -11.69 -10.22
CA LYS A 48 15.38 -11.23 -11.47
C LYS A 48 13.87 -10.99 -11.29
N LEU A 49 13.19 -11.88 -10.56
CA LEU A 49 11.77 -11.71 -10.27
C LEU A 49 11.52 -10.49 -9.38
N LEU A 50 12.36 -10.29 -8.35
CA LEU A 50 12.29 -9.13 -7.49
C LEU A 50 12.51 -7.83 -8.27
N THR A 51 13.51 -7.79 -9.15
CA THR A 51 13.77 -6.63 -10.02
C THR A 51 12.55 -6.33 -10.89
N ALA A 52 11.99 -7.32 -11.58
CA ALA A 52 10.78 -7.15 -12.38
C ALA A 52 9.59 -6.67 -11.53
N ARG A 53 9.47 -7.16 -10.29
CA ARG A 53 8.41 -6.76 -9.37
C ARG A 53 8.56 -5.30 -8.92
N VAL A 54 9.77 -4.87 -8.59
CA VAL A 54 10.07 -3.46 -8.27
C VAL A 54 9.76 -2.56 -9.45
N GLU A 55 10.13 -2.96 -10.67
CA GLU A 55 9.90 -2.17 -11.89
C GLU A 55 8.43 -2.10 -12.31
N LEU A 56 7.68 -3.19 -12.17
CA LEU A 56 6.28 -3.28 -12.63
C LEU A 56 5.25 -2.90 -11.56
N GLN A 57 5.58 -3.08 -10.28
CA GLN A 57 4.64 -2.91 -9.17
C GLN A 57 5.09 -1.85 -8.16
N GLY A 58 6.36 -1.46 -8.13
CA GLY A 58 6.83 -0.44 -7.20
C GLY A 58 6.34 0.95 -7.58
N ASP A 59 6.07 1.76 -6.57
CA ASP A 59 5.73 3.18 -6.71
C ASP A 59 6.75 4.03 -5.97
N ALA A 60 7.44 4.88 -6.71
CA ALA A 60 8.49 5.72 -6.17
C ALA A 60 7.98 6.82 -5.22
N GLN A 61 6.74 7.32 -5.38
CA GLN A 61 6.17 8.32 -4.47
C GLN A 61 5.78 7.67 -3.13
N ARG A 62 5.15 6.48 -3.16
CA ARG A 62 4.92 5.70 -1.94
C ARG A 62 6.25 5.32 -1.27
N GLY A 63 7.22 4.91 -2.08
CA GLY A 63 8.58 4.60 -1.62
C GLY A 63 9.28 5.79 -0.96
N ALA A 64 9.08 6.99 -1.49
CA ALA A 64 9.59 8.22 -0.88
C ALA A 64 8.96 8.44 0.51
N ARG A 65 7.64 8.28 0.65
CA ARG A 65 7.00 8.33 1.97
C ARG A 65 7.57 7.29 2.92
N VAL A 66 7.82 6.06 2.47
CA VAL A 66 8.51 5.05 3.28
C VAL A 66 9.89 5.55 3.67
N PHE A 67 10.71 6.04 2.74
CA PHE A 67 12.05 6.55 3.03
C PHE A 67 12.07 7.68 4.08
N TYR A 68 11.14 8.63 3.97
CA TYR A 68 11.09 9.80 4.86
C TYR A 68 10.37 9.53 6.19
N ARG A 69 9.37 8.63 6.23
CA ARG A 69 8.62 8.27 7.45
C ARG A 69 9.14 7.04 8.18
N ALA A 70 9.94 6.18 7.52
CA ALA A 70 10.26 4.85 8.04
C ALA A 70 10.78 4.90 9.48
N THR A 71 10.41 3.89 10.24
CA THR A 71 10.99 3.49 11.53
C THR A 71 12.50 3.20 11.43
N ALA A 72 13.00 2.88 10.23
CA ALA A 72 14.43 2.80 9.94
C ALA A 72 15.11 4.17 9.88
N ALA A 73 14.32 5.24 9.77
CA ALA A 73 14.74 6.62 9.61
C ALA A 73 15.82 6.81 8.55
N CYS A 74 15.61 6.23 7.36
CA CYS A 74 16.58 6.28 6.26
C CYS A 74 17.04 7.73 5.99
N SER A 75 16.09 8.68 6.02
CA SER A 75 16.32 10.13 5.87
C SER A 75 17.15 10.79 6.98
N ARG A 76 17.31 10.15 8.14
CA ARG A 76 18.15 10.65 9.25
C ARG A 76 19.61 10.25 9.10
N CYS A 77 19.92 9.26 8.27
CA CYS A 77 21.29 8.83 7.98
C CYS A 77 21.72 9.20 6.55
N HIS A 78 20.79 9.10 5.61
CA HIS A 78 21.00 9.33 4.19
C HIS A 78 20.31 10.60 3.74
N VAL A 79 21.02 11.35 2.89
CA VAL A 79 20.38 12.40 2.08
C VAL A 79 20.10 11.85 0.69
N VAL A 80 19.21 12.54 -0.02
CA VAL A 80 18.90 12.32 -1.42
C VAL A 80 19.03 13.67 -2.11
N GLY A 81 20.25 14.04 -2.47
CA GLY A 81 20.59 15.35 -3.03
C GLY A 81 21.00 16.37 -1.96
N GLU A 82 20.15 17.36 -1.67
CA GLU A 82 20.57 18.50 -0.83
C GLU A 82 20.68 18.14 0.66
N GLY A 83 21.86 18.38 1.23
CA GLY A 83 22.16 18.25 2.66
C GLY A 83 23.53 17.65 2.91
N VAL A 84 24.00 17.70 4.17
CA VAL A 84 25.18 16.95 4.59
C VAL A 84 24.70 15.60 5.12
N THR A 85 25.29 14.51 4.64
CA THR A 85 24.94 13.19 5.16
C THR A 85 25.52 13.00 6.55
N PRO A 86 24.70 12.70 7.57
CA PRO A 86 25.25 12.52 8.91
C PRO A 86 25.98 11.19 9.02
N LEU A 87 25.44 10.08 8.49
CA LEU A 87 26.04 8.74 8.71
C LEU A 87 25.97 7.78 7.50
N GLY A 88 25.26 8.09 6.42
CA GLY A 88 25.15 7.24 5.22
C GLY A 88 25.57 7.98 3.94
N PRO A 89 25.81 7.28 2.82
CA PRO A 89 26.03 7.92 1.53
C PRO A 89 24.81 8.71 1.03
N ASP A 90 25.06 9.73 0.22
CA ASP A 90 24.01 10.38 -0.57
C ASP A 90 23.49 9.39 -1.61
N LEU A 91 22.21 9.04 -1.50
CA LEU A 91 21.58 8.01 -2.30
C LEU A 91 21.28 8.50 -3.73
N ALA A 92 21.23 9.82 -3.95
CA ALA A 92 21.12 10.41 -5.30
C ALA A 92 22.44 10.36 -6.06
N LEU A 93 23.56 10.11 -5.38
CA LEU A 93 24.92 10.08 -5.95
C LEU A 93 25.51 8.68 -6.02
N LEU A 94 24.70 7.63 -5.85
CA LEU A 94 25.15 6.24 -6.03
C LEU A 94 25.48 5.92 -7.49
N GLY A 95 24.85 6.62 -8.43
CA GLY A 95 25.05 6.48 -9.87
C GLY A 95 24.14 5.43 -10.52
N ALA A 96 24.00 5.53 -11.84
CA ALA A 96 23.08 4.72 -12.64
C ALA A 96 23.38 3.20 -12.64
N GLU A 97 24.60 2.82 -12.25
CA GLU A 97 25.06 1.43 -12.12
C GLU A 97 24.43 0.69 -10.92
N THR A 98 23.73 1.43 -10.03
CA THR A 98 23.10 0.86 -8.84
C THR A 98 21.96 -0.08 -9.24
N THR A 99 22.16 -1.38 -9.03
CA THR A 99 21.15 -2.41 -9.33
C THR A 99 20.21 -2.63 -8.13
N ILE A 100 19.00 -3.12 -8.41
CA ILE A 100 18.07 -3.59 -7.35
C ILE A 100 18.75 -4.62 -6.46
N ASP A 101 19.54 -5.52 -7.04
CA ASP A 101 20.28 -6.54 -6.30
C ASP A 101 21.24 -5.93 -5.28
N HIS A 102 21.96 -4.87 -5.66
CA HIS A 102 22.85 -4.16 -4.74
C HIS A 102 22.09 -3.46 -3.60
N LEU A 103 20.96 -2.82 -3.91
CA LEU A 103 20.10 -2.18 -2.90
C LEU A 103 19.54 -3.20 -1.91
N VAL A 104 19.07 -4.34 -2.40
CA VAL A 104 18.52 -5.43 -1.59
C VAL A 104 19.60 -6.06 -0.72
N GLU A 105 20.80 -6.32 -1.28
CA GLU A 105 21.95 -6.81 -0.50
C GLU A 105 22.31 -5.83 0.62
N SER A 106 22.32 -4.53 0.33
CA SER A 106 22.64 -3.49 1.32
C SER A 106 21.58 -3.38 2.43
N LEU A 107 20.30 -3.58 2.11
CA LEU A 107 19.21 -3.56 3.09
C LEU A 107 19.19 -4.80 4.00
N LEU A 108 19.42 -5.99 3.43
CA LEU A 108 19.40 -7.25 4.18
C LEU A 108 20.72 -7.51 4.93
N MET A 109 21.85 -7.07 4.36
CA MET A 109 23.19 -7.39 4.83
C MET A 109 24.08 -6.13 4.85
N PRO A 110 23.74 -5.09 5.63
CA PRO A 110 24.42 -3.79 5.60
C PRO A 110 25.91 -3.84 5.97
N SER A 111 26.35 -4.87 6.70
CA SER A 111 27.75 -5.07 7.08
C SER A 111 28.54 -5.95 6.11
N ALA A 112 27.91 -6.49 5.05
CA ALA A 112 28.60 -7.34 4.07
C ALA A 112 29.61 -6.55 3.22
N LYS A 113 29.25 -5.31 2.86
CA LYS A 113 30.09 -4.38 2.10
C LYS A 113 29.85 -2.96 2.60
N ILE A 114 30.77 -2.43 3.38
CA ILE A 114 30.73 -1.03 3.83
C ILE A 114 31.49 -0.18 2.82
N LYS A 115 30.85 0.87 2.30
CA LYS A 115 31.46 1.80 1.34
C LYS A 115 32.62 2.54 2.01
N THR A 116 33.74 2.68 1.30
CA THR A 116 34.89 3.45 1.78
C THR A 116 34.50 4.88 2.14
N GLY A 117 34.96 5.35 3.30
CA GLY A 117 34.60 6.64 3.89
C GLY A 117 33.35 6.60 4.78
N TYR A 118 32.72 5.42 4.93
CA TYR A 118 31.56 5.18 5.80
C TYR A 118 31.83 4.06 6.81
N GLU A 119 33.08 3.69 7.02
CA GLU A 119 33.48 2.75 8.06
C GLU A 119 33.20 3.34 9.46
N THR A 120 32.53 2.55 10.29
CA THR A 120 32.29 2.91 11.70
C THR A 120 33.59 2.84 12.47
N VAL A 121 33.94 3.89 13.22
CA VAL A 121 35.10 3.91 14.11
C VAL A 121 34.69 4.11 15.56
N THR A 122 35.43 3.49 16.47
CA THR A 122 35.43 3.77 17.90
C THR A 122 36.76 4.45 18.25
N ILE A 123 36.68 5.66 18.80
CA ILE A 123 37.82 6.48 19.20
C ILE A 123 37.86 6.51 20.73
N THR A 124 38.93 5.99 21.31
CA THR A 124 39.21 6.10 22.74
C THR A 124 40.10 7.31 22.95
N LEU A 125 39.68 8.24 23.82
CA LEU A 125 40.45 9.41 24.19
C LEU A 125 41.28 9.14 25.45
N ASN A 126 42.39 9.86 25.62
CA ASN A 126 43.31 9.73 26.77
C ASN A 126 42.64 9.98 28.14
N ASP A 127 41.46 10.62 28.16
CA ASP A 127 40.68 10.85 29.38
C ASP A 127 39.68 9.71 29.67
N GLY A 128 39.72 8.63 28.88
CA GLY A 128 38.84 7.47 28.97
C GLY A 128 37.49 7.63 28.28
N GLN A 129 37.20 8.78 27.64
CA GLN A 129 35.98 8.92 26.86
C GLN A 129 36.05 8.09 25.58
N VAL A 130 34.95 7.42 25.26
CA VAL A 130 34.79 6.66 24.02
C VAL A 130 33.80 7.37 23.12
N LYS A 131 34.21 7.65 21.89
CA LYS A 131 33.41 8.29 20.84
C LYS A 131 33.20 7.30 19.69
N THR A 132 31.98 7.17 19.19
CA THR A 132 31.69 6.31 18.03
C THR A 132 31.10 7.15 16.91
N GLY A 133 31.53 6.92 15.66
CA GLY A 133 31.15 7.76 14.54
C GLY A 133 31.76 7.34 13.21
N ILE A 134 31.74 8.26 12.25
CA ILE A 134 32.42 8.14 10.95
C ILE A 134 33.43 9.28 10.82
N ILE A 135 34.64 8.98 10.36
CA ILE A 135 35.66 10.01 10.10
C ILE A 135 35.30 10.71 8.79
N ALA A 136 34.76 11.92 8.88
CA ALA A 136 34.39 12.70 7.70
C ALA A 136 35.63 13.25 6.97
N LYS A 137 36.61 13.73 7.74
CA LYS A 137 37.89 14.26 7.25
C LYS A 137 38.96 14.06 8.32
N GLN A 138 40.21 13.97 7.92
CA GLN A 138 41.34 14.02 8.86
C GLN A 138 42.56 14.65 8.19
N ASP A 139 43.37 15.33 8.99
CA ASP A 139 44.69 15.85 8.62
C ASP A 139 45.75 15.34 9.62
N ASP A 140 46.96 15.90 9.58
CA ASP A 140 48.06 15.48 10.46
C ASP A 140 47.80 15.76 11.96
N LYS A 141 46.94 16.72 12.28
CA LYS A 141 46.71 17.20 13.66
C LYS A 141 45.32 16.85 14.19
N ASN A 142 44.31 16.89 13.33
CA ASN A 142 42.91 16.75 13.73
C ASN A 142 42.19 15.69 12.90
N LEU A 143 41.15 15.13 13.50
CA LEU A 143 40.12 14.38 12.79
C LEU A 143 38.77 15.03 13.03
N VAL A 144 37.91 14.97 12.02
CA VAL A 144 36.53 15.45 12.06
C VAL A 144 35.63 14.22 12.12
N LEU A 145 34.99 14.02 13.26
CA LEU A 145 34.12 12.89 13.54
C LEU A 145 32.65 13.31 13.36
N ARG A 146 31.93 12.62 12.49
CA ARG A 146 30.47 12.61 12.52
C ARG A 146 30.04 11.71 13.65
N ASN A 147 29.66 12.31 14.78
CA ASN A 147 29.37 11.57 16.00
C ASN A 147 28.04 10.85 15.88
N ALA A 148 28.03 9.55 16.16
CA ALA A 148 26.83 8.73 16.08
C ALA A 148 25.74 9.17 17.08
N THR A 149 26.11 9.93 18.12
CA THR A 149 25.20 10.38 19.17
C THR A 149 24.73 11.83 18.99
N ASP A 150 25.33 12.57 18.07
CA ASP A 150 24.90 13.92 17.66
C ASP A 150 25.05 14.06 16.15
N LEU A 151 23.94 13.93 15.43
CA LEU A 151 23.90 14.03 13.97
C LEU A 151 23.88 15.46 13.45
N THR A 152 23.81 16.44 14.36
CA THR A 152 23.61 17.85 13.99
C THR A 152 24.92 18.60 13.83
N HIS A 153 26.02 18.08 14.39
CA HIS A 153 27.33 18.73 14.34
C HIS A 153 28.46 17.73 14.13
N ASP A 154 29.45 18.14 13.35
CA ASP A 154 30.74 17.47 13.27
C ASP A 154 31.59 17.82 14.52
N GLU A 155 32.21 16.81 15.12
CA GLU A 155 33.11 16.96 16.28
C GLU A 155 34.57 16.96 15.81
N VAL A 156 35.30 18.04 16.08
CA VAL A 156 36.75 18.11 15.79
C VAL A 156 37.52 17.56 16.98
N ILE A 157 38.28 16.49 16.76
CA ILE A 157 39.08 15.81 17.79
C ILE A 157 40.56 15.98 17.42
N SER A 158 41.36 16.49 18.37
CA SER A 158 42.81 16.53 18.20
C SER A 158 43.39 15.12 18.27
N LYS A 159 44.22 14.73 17.31
CA LYS A 159 44.90 13.43 17.33
C LYS A 159 45.80 13.24 18.56
N SER A 160 46.24 14.34 19.19
CA SER A 160 47.03 14.27 20.43
C SER A 160 46.23 13.80 21.64
N THR A 161 44.90 13.89 21.61
CA THR A 161 44.03 13.41 22.69
C THR A 161 43.52 11.99 22.45
N VAL A 162 43.87 11.40 21.31
CA VAL A 162 43.42 10.06 20.92
C VAL A 162 44.40 9.01 21.44
N GLU A 163 43.87 8.02 22.15
CA GLU A 163 44.59 6.84 22.60
C GLU A 163 44.55 5.73 21.53
N SER A 164 43.34 5.40 21.02
CA SER A 164 43.14 4.39 19.98
C SER A 164 42.03 4.78 19.01
N ILE A 165 42.13 4.28 17.77
CA ILE A 165 41.05 4.32 16.77
C ILE A 165 40.86 2.90 16.25
N ASP A 166 39.71 2.32 16.55
CA ASP A 166 39.34 0.97 16.17
C ASP A 166 38.26 1.02 15.09
N THR A 167 38.53 0.46 13.91
CA THR A 167 37.53 0.36 12.84
C THR A 167 36.68 -0.88 13.02
N LEU A 168 35.36 -0.71 13.10
CA LEU A 168 34.43 -1.81 13.32
C LEU A 168 34.10 -2.50 11.99
N THR A 169 33.88 -3.81 12.04
CA THR A 169 33.37 -4.61 10.91
C THR A 169 31.86 -4.51 10.73
N THR A 170 31.17 -3.84 11.67
CA THR A 170 29.72 -3.66 11.67
C THR A 170 29.35 -2.27 11.17
N SER A 171 28.38 -2.22 10.25
CA SER A 171 27.81 -0.99 9.72
C SER A 171 26.97 -0.25 10.77
N MET A 172 26.90 1.07 10.66
CA MET A 172 25.93 1.88 11.40
C MET A 172 24.49 1.68 10.93
N MET A 173 24.31 1.18 9.70
CA MET A 173 23.00 0.77 9.20
C MET A 173 22.60 -0.54 9.92
N PRO A 174 21.48 -0.57 10.67
CA PRO A 174 21.10 -1.74 11.46
C PRO A 174 20.77 -2.95 10.59
N THR A 175 21.02 -4.16 11.09
CA THR A 175 20.44 -5.39 10.52
C THR A 175 18.97 -5.52 10.91
N GLY A 176 18.17 -6.24 10.13
CA GLY A 176 16.76 -6.46 10.44
C GLY A 176 15.85 -5.26 10.15
N LEU A 177 16.31 -4.29 9.34
CA LEU A 177 15.48 -3.16 8.92
C LEU A 177 14.26 -3.61 8.12
N VAL A 178 14.38 -4.68 7.33
CA VAL A 178 13.27 -5.20 6.52
C VAL A 178 12.12 -5.68 7.39
N ALA A 179 12.41 -6.25 8.56
CA ALA A 179 11.41 -6.67 9.53
C ALA A 179 10.66 -5.50 10.20
N THR A 180 11.12 -4.25 10.03
CA THR A 180 10.45 -3.07 10.59
C THR A 180 9.36 -2.51 9.67
N PHE A 181 9.27 -2.98 8.44
CA PHE A 181 8.21 -2.60 7.50
C PHE A 181 6.94 -3.41 7.77
N ARG A 182 5.78 -2.79 7.51
CA ARG A 182 4.47 -3.42 7.76
C ARG A 182 4.18 -4.57 6.80
N ASP A 183 4.66 -4.47 5.56
CA ASP A 183 4.40 -5.44 4.51
C ASP A 183 5.46 -5.42 3.40
N GLU A 184 5.37 -6.40 2.50
CA GLU A 184 6.24 -6.53 1.34
C GLU A 184 6.17 -5.32 0.38
N ARG A 185 5.01 -4.66 0.28
CA ARG A 185 4.81 -3.57 -0.67
C ARG A 185 5.63 -2.35 -0.27
N GLN A 186 5.73 -2.04 1.02
CA GLN A 186 6.60 -0.96 1.50
C GLN A 186 8.05 -1.15 1.08
N VAL A 187 8.56 -2.39 1.12
CA VAL A 187 9.92 -2.71 0.68
C VAL A 187 10.06 -2.57 -0.83
N ILE A 188 9.11 -3.07 -1.62
CA ILE A 188 9.10 -2.95 -3.09
C ILE A 188 9.05 -1.49 -3.53
N ASP A 189 8.18 -0.69 -2.91
CA ASP A 189 8.04 0.74 -3.19
C ASP A 189 9.31 1.51 -2.78
N LEU A 190 9.90 1.20 -1.61
CA LEU A 190 11.18 1.78 -1.18
C LEU A 190 12.30 1.46 -2.18
N LEU A 191 12.41 0.21 -2.62
CA LEU A 191 13.39 -0.20 -3.63
C LEU A 191 13.19 0.55 -4.95
N ARG A 192 11.93 0.77 -5.36
CA ARG A 192 11.60 1.56 -6.55
C ARG A 192 12.04 3.00 -6.41
N PHE A 193 11.77 3.63 -5.27
CA PHE A 193 12.22 4.99 -4.98
C PHE A 193 13.75 5.10 -5.03
N LEU A 194 14.47 4.18 -4.38
CA LEU A 194 15.93 4.17 -4.36
C LEU A 194 16.53 3.95 -5.75
N GLN A 195 15.92 3.09 -6.57
CA GLN A 195 16.32 2.89 -7.97
C GLN A 195 16.15 4.19 -8.77
N GLU A 196 14.98 4.83 -8.71
CA GLU A 196 14.73 6.04 -9.48
C GLU A 196 15.59 7.22 -9.04
N VAL A 197 15.86 7.36 -7.74
CA VAL A 197 16.72 8.44 -7.22
C VAL A 197 18.19 8.19 -7.55
N SER A 198 18.69 6.95 -7.45
CA SER A 198 20.08 6.64 -7.82
C SER A 198 20.36 6.82 -9.31
N GLN A 199 19.37 6.57 -10.17
CA GLN A 199 19.49 6.73 -11.62
C GLN A 199 19.21 8.16 -12.09
N GLY A 200 18.18 8.80 -11.55
CA GLY A 200 17.74 10.15 -11.93
C GLY A 200 18.38 11.29 -11.13
N GLY A 201 19.20 10.96 -10.13
CA GLY A 201 19.96 11.92 -9.34
C GLY A 201 19.11 12.90 -8.55
N VAL A 202 19.70 14.07 -8.27
CA VAL A 202 19.11 15.12 -7.43
C VAL A 202 17.79 15.64 -8.00
N GLU A 203 17.67 15.74 -9.33
CA GLU A 203 16.45 16.20 -9.98
C GLU A 203 15.28 15.24 -9.72
N ARG A 204 15.50 13.93 -9.88
CA ARG A 204 14.45 12.94 -9.63
C ARG A 204 14.10 12.86 -8.14
N ALA A 205 15.10 12.99 -7.25
CA ALA A 205 14.87 13.08 -5.82
C ALA A 205 13.96 14.25 -5.44
N ALA A 206 14.16 15.42 -6.05
CA ALA A 206 13.32 16.59 -5.81
C ALA A 206 11.88 16.38 -6.29
N GLN A 207 11.67 15.74 -7.45
CA GLN A 207 10.34 15.43 -7.98
C GLN A 207 9.55 14.44 -7.11
N LEU A 208 10.25 13.50 -6.47
CA LEU A 208 9.64 12.45 -5.65
C LEU A 208 9.52 12.84 -4.18
N ARG A 209 9.99 14.02 -3.78
CA ARG A 209 9.95 14.46 -2.39
C ARG A 209 8.48 14.63 -1.95
N PRO A 210 8.04 13.93 -0.88
CA PRO A 210 6.69 14.09 -0.37
C PRO A 210 6.46 15.52 0.13
N ASP A 211 5.21 15.97 0.06
CA ASP A 211 4.83 17.24 0.67
C ASP A 211 5.06 17.19 2.19
N PRO A 212 5.56 18.26 2.85
CA PRO A 212 5.78 18.27 4.29
C PRO A 212 4.53 17.91 5.12
N SER A 213 3.33 18.24 4.65
CA SER A 213 2.07 17.86 5.31
C SER A 213 1.88 16.33 5.32
N GLU A 214 2.38 15.62 4.30
CA GLU A 214 2.42 14.16 4.29
C GLU A 214 3.49 13.60 5.23
N LEU A 215 4.38 14.39 5.83
CA LEU A 215 5.40 13.89 6.75
C LEU A 215 5.11 14.21 8.21
N VAL A 216 3.98 14.87 8.49
CA VAL A 216 3.57 15.20 9.85
C VAL A 216 3.23 13.91 10.61
N VAL A 217 4.00 13.63 11.66
CA VAL A 217 3.68 12.57 12.61
C VAL A 217 2.48 13.03 13.43
N VAL A 218 1.35 12.32 13.32
CA VAL A 218 0.19 12.55 14.19
C VAL A 218 0.58 12.14 15.60
N ASP A 219 0.45 13.07 16.56
CA ASP A 219 0.75 12.79 17.96
C ASP A 219 -0.43 12.08 18.62
N ASP A 220 -0.39 10.75 18.59
CA ASP A 220 -1.39 9.89 19.19
C ASP A 220 -1.23 9.72 20.71
N THR A 221 -0.41 10.56 21.35
CA THR A 221 -0.22 10.56 22.81
C THR A 221 -1.08 11.59 23.56
N LEU A 222 -1.81 12.46 22.87
CA LEU A 222 -2.44 13.64 23.48
C LEU A 222 -3.74 13.40 24.27
N ASP A 223 -4.51 12.33 23.99
CA ASP A 223 -5.78 12.00 24.68
C ASP A 223 -5.74 10.58 25.30
N LEU A 224 -4.58 10.13 25.76
CA LEU A 224 -4.44 8.81 26.35
C LEU A 224 -4.74 8.83 27.85
N ASP A 225 -5.51 7.85 28.33
CA ASP A 225 -5.63 7.53 29.76
C ASP A 225 -4.36 6.83 30.25
N HIS A 226 -3.25 7.59 30.33
CA HIS A 226 -1.94 7.07 30.70
C HIS A 226 -1.98 6.36 32.05
N ALA A 227 -2.67 6.94 33.03
CA ALA A 227 -2.77 6.37 34.37
C ALA A 227 -3.58 5.07 34.38
N GLY A 228 -4.70 5.02 33.66
CA GLY A 228 -5.51 3.81 33.51
C GLY A 228 -4.77 2.67 32.81
N ILE A 229 -4.03 2.97 31.73
CA ILE A 229 -3.22 2.00 31.01
C ILE A 229 -2.15 1.38 31.93
N ILE A 230 -1.41 2.22 32.66
CA ILE A 230 -0.33 1.77 33.54
C ILE A 230 -0.90 0.97 34.74
N ARG A 231 -2.03 1.41 35.32
CA ARG A 231 -2.72 0.66 36.40
C ARG A 231 -3.21 -0.71 35.94
N ALA A 232 -3.54 -0.86 34.66
CA ALA A 232 -4.08 -2.09 34.10
C ALA A 232 -3.02 -3.14 33.74
N TRP A 233 -1.72 -2.82 33.84
CA TRP A 233 -0.64 -3.73 33.47
C TRP A 233 -0.73 -5.08 34.19
N GLY A 234 -0.78 -6.16 33.41
CA GLY A 234 -0.81 -7.52 33.92
C GLY A 234 0.13 -8.46 33.17
N GLU A 235 0.03 -9.75 33.48
CA GLU A 235 0.90 -10.79 32.87
C GLU A 235 0.74 -10.86 31.34
N ALA A 236 -0.47 -10.61 30.83
CA ALA A 236 -0.73 -10.58 29.38
C ALA A 236 0.03 -9.43 28.70
N ASP A 237 0.01 -8.23 29.29
CA ASP A 237 0.74 -7.07 28.78
C ASP A 237 2.25 -7.27 28.83
N PHE A 238 2.76 -7.92 29.89
CA PHE A 238 4.17 -8.26 29.99
C PHE A 238 4.60 -9.22 28.86
N ARG A 239 3.82 -10.28 28.61
CA ARG A 239 4.11 -11.23 27.52
C ARG A 239 4.04 -10.57 26.14
N GLN A 240 3.02 -9.74 25.90
CA GLN A 240 2.88 -8.98 24.66
C GLN A 240 4.04 -8.01 24.48
N GLY A 241 4.42 -7.28 25.54
CA GLY A 241 5.57 -6.39 25.55
C GLY A 241 6.88 -7.08 25.21
N LYS A 242 7.10 -8.31 25.71
CA LYS A 242 8.25 -9.14 25.34
C LYS A 242 8.23 -9.48 23.84
N GLN A 243 7.09 -9.91 23.30
CA GLN A 243 6.97 -10.26 21.89
C GLN A 243 7.28 -9.06 20.99
N ILE A 244 6.74 -7.89 21.32
CA ILE A 244 7.03 -6.62 20.62
C ILE A 244 8.53 -6.29 20.72
N PHE A 245 9.14 -6.45 21.91
CA PHE A 245 10.57 -6.21 22.09
C PHE A 245 11.44 -7.13 21.23
N ASP A 246 11.15 -8.43 21.24
CA ASP A 246 11.86 -9.44 20.46
C ASP A 246 11.68 -9.21 18.95
N GLY A 247 10.51 -8.69 18.52
CA GLY A 247 10.23 -8.41 17.11
C GLY A 247 10.89 -7.12 16.58
N HIS A 248 10.93 -6.06 17.40
CA HIS A 248 11.28 -4.72 16.92
C HIS A 248 12.51 -4.08 17.60
N CYS A 249 12.80 -4.40 18.86
CA CYS A 249 13.79 -3.67 19.66
C CYS A 249 15.13 -4.41 19.77
N ILE A 250 15.11 -5.75 19.75
CA ILE A 250 16.27 -6.62 19.99
C ILE A 250 17.42 -6.37 19.02
N ASN A 251 17.10 -6.03 17.76
CA ASN A 251 18.08 -5.82 16.69
C ASN A 251 19.02 -4.63 16.97
N CYS A 252 18.57 -3.68 17.79
CA CYS A 252 19.33 -2.50 18.17
C CYS A 252 19.83 -2.60 19.62
N HIS A 253 18.94 -2.96 20.55
CA HIS A 253 19.21 -2.90 21.98
C HIS A 253 19.71 -4.21 22.60
N GLY A 254 19.74 -5.31 21.83
CA GLY A 254 20.09 -6.62 22.34
C GLY A 254 18.97 -7.25 23.20
N ALA A 255 19.10 -8.53 23.50
CA ALA A 255 18.06 -9.33 24.16
C ALA A 255 18.04 -9.16 25.68
N ASP A 256 19.17 -8.78 26.27
CA ASP A 256 19.43 -8.85 27.72
C ASP A 256 19.34 -7.49 28.42
N GLY A 257 19.12 -6.42 27.65
CA GLY A 257 19.10 -5.03 28.10
C GLY A 257 20.47 -4.46 28.47
N ASN A 258 21.57 -5.18 28.25
CA ASN A 258 22.92 -4.74 28.64
C ASN A 258 23.98 -4.87 27.54
N THR A 259 23.74 -5.68 26.51
CA THR A 259 24.63 -5.85 25.36
C THR A 259 23.97 -5.35 24.08
N PRO A 260 23.86 -4.01 23.91
CA PRO A 260 23.27 -3.43 22.71
C PRO A 260 24.03 -3.88 21.45
N LYS A 261 23.27 -4.13 20.38
CA LYS A 261 23.81 -4.53 19.07
C LYS A 261 24.28 -3.34 18.25
N LEU A 262 23.68 -2.17 18.47
CA LEU A 262 24.15 -0.90 17.93
C LEU A 262 24.96 -0.14 18.98
N PRO A 263 26.15 0.38 18.63
CA PRO A 263 26.96 1.20 19.54
C PRO A 263 26.23 2.43 20.09
N THR A 264 25.24 2.93 19.35
CA THR A 264 24.42 4.10 19.71
C THR A 264 23.22 3.76 20.58
N ALA A 265 22.83 2.48 20.64
CA ALA A 265 21.74 2.03 21.49
C ALA A 265 22.21 1.95 22.95
N ARG A 266 21.36 2.42 23.86
CA ARG A 266 21.63 2.38 25.29
C ARG A 266 21.35 0.99 25.87
N ALA A 267 22.20 0.57 26.78
CA ALA A 267 21.94 -0.56 27.67
C ALA A 267 20.91 -0.15 28.75
N PHE A 268 19.69 -0.67 28.65
CA PHE A 268 18.60 -0.38 29.59
C PHE A 268 18.92 -0.75 31.04
N GLY A 269 19.74 -1.77 31.29
CA GLY A 269 20.05 -2.20 32.65
C GLY A 269 21.18 -1.43 33.32
N SER A 270 22.14 -0.91 32.56
CA SER A 270 23.42 -0.43 33.11
C SER A 270 23.77 1.02 32.77
N GLN A 271 23.14 1.62 31.76
CA GLN A 271 23.45 2.99 31.34
C GLN A 271 22.34 3.98 31.73
N PRO A 272 22.68 5.25 32.02
CA PRO A 272 21.71 6.29 32.30
C PRO A 272 20.94 6.69 31.03
N PHE A 273 19.62 6.84 31.18
CA PHE A 273 18.72 7.33 30.13
C PHE A 273 18.93 8.82 29.90
N ARG A 274 18.96 9.23 28.63
CA ARG A 274 19.14 10.65 28.24
C ARG A 274 17.82 11.43 28.19
N PHE A 275 16.72 10.74 27.89
CA PHE A 275 15.41 11.35 27.63
C PHE A 275 14.38 11.05 28.73
N GLY A 276 14.86 10.63 29.90
CA GLY A 276 14.02 10.18 31.02
C GLY A 276 13.84 8.67 31.05
N ALA A 277 13.59 8.15 32.26
CA ALA A 277 13.48 6.72 32.54
C ALA A 277 12.12 6.36 33.16
N ASP A 278 11.20 7.32 33.35
CA ASP A 278 9.83 7.05 33.79
C ASP A 278 8.95 6.55 32.62
N PRO A 279 7.86 5.81 32.89
CA PRO A 279 7.02 5.24 31.83
C PRO A 279 6.53 6.24 30.78
N TYR A 280 6.15 7.45 31.21
CA TYR A 280 5.62 8.46 30.31
C TYR A 280 6.71 9.04 29.40
N LYS A 281 7.88 9.38 29.94
CA LYS A 281 9.00 9.85 29.11
C LYS A 281 9.53 8.77 28.17
N MET A 282 9.51 7.50 28.59
CA MET A 282 9.79 6.38 27.69
C MET A 282 8.74 6.31 26.56
N LEU A 283 7.45 6.51 26.86
CA LEU A 283 6.41 6.62 25.82
C LEU A 283 6.75 7.73 24.84
N ILE A 284 6.99 8.94 25.32
CA ILE A 284 7.32 10.07 24.43
C ILE A 284 8.54 9.77 23.55
N THR A 285 9.56 9.11 24.12
CA THR A 285 10.75 8.68 23.37
C THR A 285 10.40 7.72 22.23
N ILE A 286 9.58 6.70 22.48
CA ILE A 286 9.22 5.72 21.44
C ILE A 286 8.11 6.21 20.52
N SER A 287 7.29 7.17 20.92
CA SER A 287 6.24 7.78 20.10
C SER A 287 6.80 8.82 19.12
N ARG A 288 7.77 9.62 19.56
CA ARG A 288 8.33 10.73 18.76
C ARG A 288 9.73 10.44 18.21
N GLY A 289 10.37 9.37 18.68
CA GLY A 289 11.78 9.08 18.43
C GLY A 289 12.70 9.99 19.26
N ALA A 290 13.96 9.57 19.45
CA ALA A 290 14.98 10.37 20.11
C ALA A 290 16.40 9.95 19.69
N GLY A 291 17.30 10.91 19.46
CA GLY A 291 18.66 10.60 18.99
C GLY A 291 18.61 9.87 17.65
N LEU A 292 19.14 8.65 17.53
CA LEU A 292 19.01 7.79 16.34
C LEU A 292 17.83 6.82 16.40
N MET A 293 17.13 6.73 17.53
CA MET A 293 15.94 5.90 17.66
C MET A 293 14.78 6.59 16.93
N ALA A 294 14.20 5.91 15.95
CA ALA A 294 13.02 6.40 15.24
C ALA A 294 11.75 6.22 16.08
N PRO A 295 10.69 6.99 15.80
CA PRO A 295 9.37 6.74 16.38
C PRO A 295 8.83 5.37 15.94
N LEU A 296 8.28 4.60 16.88
CA LEU A 296 7.57 3.35 16.64
C LEU A 296 6.08 3.61 16.37
N SER A 297 5.78 4.50 15.41
CA SER A 297 4.40 4.89 15.05
C SER A 297 3.61 3.79 14.35
N HIS A 298 4.24 2.65 14.05
CA HIS A 298 3.55 1.45 13.58
C HIS A 298 2.91 0.65 14.72
N LEU A 299 3.30 0.88 15.97
CA LEU A 299 2.68 0.30 17.15
C LEU A 299 1.63 1.25 17.70
N THR A 300 0.52 0.71 18.19
CA THR A 300 -0.47 1.50 18.94
C THR A 300 0.14 2.08 20.22
N PRO A 301 -0.41 3.17 20.78
CA PRO A 301 0.07 3.69 22.06
C PRO A 301 -0.01 2.68 23.21
N TYR A 302 -1.02 1.80 23.19
CA TYR A 302 -1.15 0.73 24.18
C TYR A 302 -0.01 -0.31 24.05
N GLU A 303 0.30 -0.77 22.83
CA GLU A 303 1.43 -1.67 22.56
C GLU A 303 2.78 -1.05 22.94
N ARG A 304 2.94 0.25 22.69
CA ARG A 304 4.11 1.03 23.15
C ARG A 304 4.25 0.99 24.67
N TYR A 305 3.16 1.10 25.42
CA TYR A 305 3.20 0.93 26.87
C TYR A 305 3.51 -0.51 27.30
N GLN A 306 3.04 -1.51 26.59
CA GLN A 306 3.35 -2.92 26.90
C GLN A 306 4.86 -3.21 26.76
N VAL A 307 5.51 -2.74 25.69
CA VAL A 307 6.97 -2.92 25.55
C VAL A 307 7.74 -2.13 26.61
N ILE A 308 7.27 -0.94 26.99
CA ILE A 308 7.84 -0.18 28.12
C ILE A 308 7.72 -0.99 29.41
N TYR A 309 6.57 -1.58 29.69
CA TYR A 309 6.35 -2.41 30.86
C TYR A 309 7.36 -3.57 30.89
N TYR A 310 7.51 -4.30 29.78
CA TYR A 310 8.50 -5.38 29.68
C TYR A 310 9.94 -4.90 29.93
N ILE A 311 10.39 -3.83 29.27
CA ILE A 311 11.75 -3.30 29.45
C ILE A 311 12.00 -2.93 30.91
N ARG A 312 11.04 -2.23 31.52
CA ARG A 312 11.16 -1.75 32.90
C ARG A 312 11.28 -2.90 33.88
N GLU A 313 10.35 -3.84 33.82
CA GLU A 313 10.28 -4.96 34.76
C GLU A 313 11.40 -5.97 34.53
N ALA A 314 11.69 -6.33 33.28
CA ALA A 314 12.64 -7.41 32.98
C ALA A 314 14.11 -6.95 32.94
N MET A 315 14.37 -5.68 32.61
CA MET A 315 15.73 -5.20 32.33
C MET A 315 16.19 -4.11 33.29
N MET A 316 15.28 -3.26 33.78
CA MET A 316 15.63 -2.09 34.59
C MET A 316 15.47 -2.34 36.09
N ARG A 317 14.37 -2.95 36.56
CA ARG A 317 13.97 -3.00 37.99
C ARG A 317 15.11 -3.33 38.96
N ASP A 318 15.86 -4.39 38.66
CA ASP A 318 16.91 -4.88 39.57
C ASP A 318 18.32 -4.35 39.24
N ARG A 319 18.47 -3.56 38.17
CA ARG A 319 19.79 -3.27 37.57
C ARG A 319 20.05 -1.79 37.36
N ASN A 320 19.03 -1.02 36.95
CA ASN A 320 19.21 0.38 36.57
C ASN A 320 18.81 1.32 37.72
N PRO A 321 19.73 2.15 38.24
CA PRO A 321 19.43 3.14 39.28
C PRO A 321 18.41 4.20 38.89
N ALA A 322 18.16 4.40 37.59
CA ALA A 322 17.15 5.32 37.08
C ALA A 322 15.72 4.73 37.07
N PHE A 323 15.52 3.51 37.58
CA PHE A 323 14.19 2.91 37.71
C PHE A 323 13.30 3.75 38.64
N VAL A 324 12.14 4.18 38.14
CA VAL A 324 11.16 4.99 38.88
C VAL A 324 9.99 4.10 39.29
N GLU A 325 9.74 3.88 40.58
CA GLU A 325 8.55 3.15 41.01
C GLU A 325 7.27 3.89 40.59
N VAL A 326 6.27 3.13 40.16
CA VAL A 326 4.96 3.65 39.76
C VAL A 326 4.05 3.58 40.98
N ASP A 327 3.80 4.73 41.60
CA ASP A 327 2.86 4.89 42.71
C ASP A 327 1.71 5.85 42.34
N ASP A 328 0.71 5.99 43.22
CA ASP A 328 -0.43 6.88 42.97
C ASP A 328 -0.01 8.35 42.82
N ASN A 329 1.11 8.77 43.44
CA ASN A 329 1.64 10.11 43.29
C ASN A 329 2.16 10.34 41.87
N TYR A 330 2.96 9.41 41.33
CA TYR A 330 3.42 9.46 39.96
C TYR A 330 2.24 9.44 38.98
N LEU A 331 1.28 8.53 39.17
CA LEU A 331 0.10 8.43 38.30
C LEU A 331 -0.73 9.73 38.27
N ALA A 332 -0.79 10.47 39.38
CA ALA A 332 -1.45 11.78 39.44
C ALA A 332 -0.69 12.91 38.72
N THR A 333 0.58 12.71 38.35
CA THR A 333 1.36 13.68 37.55
C THR A 333 1.19 13.52 36.04
N LEU A 334 0.54 12.44 35.60
CA LEU A 334 0.39 12.14 34.19
C LEU A 334 -0.68 13.02 33.53
N PRO A 335 -0.55 13.33 32.23
CA PRO A 335 -1.62 13.99 31.49
C PRO A 335 -2.93 13.19 31.57
N GLU A 336 -4.05 13.90 31.68
CA GLU A 336 -5.38 13.29 31.64
C GLU A 336 -5.79 13.00 30.19
N GLY A 337 -6.50 11.89 29.99
CA GLY A 337 -7.06 11.50 28.71
C GLY A 337 -8.11 10.42 28.89
N SER A 338 -8.84 10.12 27.83
CA SER A 338 -9.97 9.18 27.86
C SER A 338 -9.76 7.92 27.01
N ASN A 339 -8.79 7.95 26.10
CA ASN A 339 -8.54 6.87 25.15
C ASN A 339 -7.56 5.84 25.73
N ARG A 340 -7.85 4.55 25.55
CA ARG A 340 -6.94 3.46 25.92
C ARG A 340 -5.76 3.31 24.95
N GLY A 341 -5.88 3.85 23.75
CA GLY A 341 -4.84 3.79 22.72
C GLY A 341 -4.63 2.39 22.15
N ASP A 342 -5.64 1.52 22.19
CA ASP A 342 -5.63 0.15 21.65
C ASP A 342 -6.16 0.06 20.21
N GLN A 343 -6.62 1.18 19.65
CA GLN A 343 -7.10 1.25 18.28
C GLN A 343 -5.93 1.27 17.29
N VAL A 344 -5.89 0.26 16.42
CA VAL A 344 -5.01 0.26 15.26
C VAL A 344 -5.62 1.22 14.23
N GLU A 345 -4.93 2.33 13.95
CA GLU A 345 -5.30 3.18 12.83
C GLU A 345 -5.27 2.32 11.55
N LEU A 346 -6.43 2.19 10.92
CA LEU A 346 -6.62 1.41 9.70
C LEU A 346 -5.92 2.14 8.56
N ALA A 347 -4.60 1.95 8.44
CA ALA A 347 -3.80 2.55 7.39
C ALA A 347 -4.42 2.24 6.02
N GLU A 348 -4.55 3.27 5.19
CA GLU A 348 -5.12 3.15 3.85
C GLU A 348 -4.41 2.05 3.07
N ARG A 349 -5.17 1.01 2.70
CA ARG A 349 -4.67 -0.11 1.90
C ARG A 349 -4.77 0.25 0.43
N ASP A 350 -3.67 0.13 -0.29
CA ASP A 350 -3.65 0.29 -1.74
C ASP A 350 -4.08 -1.03 -2.39
N TYR A 351 -5.25 -1.00 -3.05
CA TYR A 351 -5.79 -2.14 -3.80
C TYR A 351 -5.38 -2.12 -5.27
N GLY A 352 -4.51 -1.19 -5.67
CA GLY A 352 -4.16 -0.92 -7.06
C GLY A 352 -5.26 -0.15 -7.79
N PRO A 353 -5.16 -0.05 -9.13
CA PRO A 353 -6.13 0.69 -9.94
C PRO A 353 -7.50 0.00 -10.03
N VAL A 354 -7.61 -1.25 -9.58
CA VAL A 354 -8.83 -2.06 -9.68
C VAL A 354 -9.01 -2.95 -8.46
N LEU A 355 -10.20 -2.95 -7.86
CA LEU A 355 -10.59 -3.86 -6.78
C LEU A 355 -11.78 -4.72 -7.20
N GLY A 356 -11.62 -6.04 -7.11
CA GLY A 356 -12.73 -7.00 -7.17
C GLY A 356 -13.44 -7.09 -5.83
N SER A 357 -14.73 -6.78 -5.79
CA SER A 357 -15.53 -6.76 -4.56
C SER A 357 -17.03 -6.87 -4.82
N GLN A 358 -17.87 -6.86 -3.79
CA GLN A 358 -19.27 -6.47 -3.93
C GLN A 358 -19.39 -4.94 -4.03
N LEU A 359 -20.52 -4.44 -4.53
CA LEU A 359 -20.96 -3.08 -4.33
C LEU A 359 -22.35 -3.11 -3.65
N GLY A 360 -22.36 -2.74 -2.38
CA GLY A 360 -23.54 -2.82 -1.54
C GLY A 360 -24.14 -4.23 -1.49
N ARG A 361 -25.47 -4.31 -1.51
CA ARG A 361 -26.24 -5.57 -1.52
C ARG A 361 -26.76 -5.92 -2.91
N THR A 362 -26.55 -5.05 -3.89
CA THR A 362 -27.17 -5.11 -5.22
C THR A 362 -26.24 -5.76 -6.24
N VAL A 363 -24.93 -5.50 -6.15
CA VAL A 363 -23.93 -6.07 -7.06
C VAL A 363 -23.00 -6.99 -6.27
N ASN A 364 -23.12 -8.30 -6.52
CA ASN A 364 -22.39 -9.31 -5.76
C ASN A 364 -21.02 -9.66 -6.36
N ASN A 365 -20.77 -9.29 -7.62
CA ASN A 365 -19.52 -9.56 -8.32
C ASN A 365 -19.17 -8.33 -9.15
N ALA A 366 -18.48 -7.40 -8.50
CA ALA A 366 -18.15 -6.11 -9.04
C ALA A 366 -16.65 -5.97 -9.25
N LEU A 367 -16.29 -5.15 -10.22
CA LEU A 367 -14.91 -4.74 -10.46
C LEU A 367 -14.87 -3.23 -10.51
N THR A 368 -14.27 -2.61 -9.49
CA THR A 368 -14.25 -1.16 -9.33
C THR A 368 -12.90 -0.62 -9.70
N PHE A 369 -12.88 0.32 -10.65
CA PHE A 369 -11.72 0.98 -11.19
C PHE A 369 -11.55 2.34 -10.53
N ARG A 370 -10.32 2.65 -10.14
CA ARG A 370 -9.88 3.99 -9.74
C ARG A 370 -9.31 4.67 -10.98
N LEU A 371 -9.93 5.75 -11.42
CA LEU A 371 -9.54 6.51 -12.62
C LEU A 371 -8.96 7.88 -12.21
N PRO A 372 -8.29 8.59 -13.15
CA PRO A 372 -7.84 9.95 -12.91
C PRO A 372 -8.98 10.90 -12.49
N ASP A 373 -8.62 12.07 -11.95
CA ASP A 373 -9.56 13.12 -11.54
C ASP A 373 -10.56 12.73 -10.43
N GLU A 374 -10.17 11.76 -9.59
CA GLU A 374 -10.98 11.21 -8.48
C GLU A 374 -12.30 10.60 -8.96
N VAL A 375 -12.27 9.94 -10.11
CA VAL A 375 -13.43 9.26 -10.67
C VAL A 375 -13.30 7.76 -10.42
N SER A 376 -14.37 7.15 -9.98
CA SER A 376 -14.45 5.70 -9.77
C SER A 376 -15.57 5.11 -10.62
N VAL A 377 -15.29 3.97 -11.25
CA VAL A 377 -16.24 3.26 -12.11
C VAL A 377 -16.34 1.81 -11.66
N CYS A 378 -17.55 1.35 -11.33
CA CYS A 378 -17.81 -0.02 -10.94
C CYS A 378 -18.55 -0.78 -12.04
N TYR A 379 -17.98 -1.89 -12.49
CA TYR A 379 -18.63 -2.84 -13.40
C TYR A 379 -19.34 -3.95 -12.62
N ASP A 380 -20.55 -4.34 -13.05
CA ASP A 380 -21.15 -5.63 -12.71
C ASP A 380 -20.63 -6.69 -13.68
N LEU A 381 -19.76 -7.57 -13.19
CA LEU A 381 -19.11 -8.59 -14.02
C LEU A 381 -20.08 -9.67 -14.52
N HIS A 382 -21.25 -9.84 -13.89
CA HIS A 382 -22.23 -10.81 -14.37
C HIS A 382 -22.98 -10.33 -15.61
N ARG A 383 -23.01 -9.02 -15.86
CA ARG A 383 -23.71 -8.41 -17.00
C ARG A 383 -22.80 -7.62 -17.93
N MET A 384 -21.55 -7.40 -17.50
CA MET A 384 -20.59 -6.53 -18.18
C MET A 384 -21.16 -5.15 -18.50
N GLN A 385 -21.74 -4.54 -17.47
CA GLN A 385 -22.32 -3.20 -17.50
C GLN A 385 -21.70 -2.35 -16.39
N ILE A 386 -21.70 -1.03 -16.54
CA ILE A 386 -21.38 -0.14 -15.43
C ILE A 386 -22.55 -0.15 -14.44
N ALA A 387 -22.28 -0.55 -13.21
CA ALA A 387 -23.25 -0.52 -12.12
C ALA A 387 -23.35 0.88 -11.49
N SER A 388 -22.22 1.58 -11.37
CA SER A 388 -22.19 2.95 -10.85
C SER A 388 -20.90 3.67 -11.25
N VAL A 389 -21.00 4.98 -11.40
CA VAL A 389 -19.88 5.92 -11.52
C VAL A 389 -20.03 6.95 -10.42
N TRP A 390 -18.94 7.38 -9.79
CA TRP A 390 -18.96 8.45 -8.80
C TRP A 390 -17.69 9.28 -8.83
N GLN A 391 -17.75 10.46 -8.21
CA GLN A 391 -16.64 11.38 -8.06
C GLN A 391 -16.35 11.67 -6.59
N GLY A 392 -15.06 11.77 -6.29
CA GLY A 392 -14.52 11.92 -4.94
C GLY A 392 -14.51 10.56 -4.26
N GLY A 393 -13.35 10.08 -3.83
CA GLY A 393 -13.20 8.79 -3.15
C GLY A 393 -13.30 7.55 -4.05
N PHE A 394 -13.17 6.38 -3.40
CA PHE A 394 -13.22 5.05 -4.03
C PHE A 394 -14.33 4.22 -3.39
N LEU A 395 -13.99 3.23 -2.56
CA LEU A 395 -14.96 2.44 -1.81
C LEU A 395 -14.71 2.64 -0.32
N ASP A 396 -15.79 2.81 0.44
CA ASP A 396 -15.72 2.70 1.89
C ASP A 396 -15.64 1.22 2.25
N LEU A 397 -14.43 0.84 2.68
CA LEU A 397 -14.05 -0.53 3.04
C LEU A 397 -13.81 -0.71 4.54
N SER A 398 -13.99 0.35 5.33
CA SER A 398 -13.62 0.43 6.76
C SER A 398 -14.30 -0.64 7.63
N GLU A 399 -15.49 -1.09 7.22
CA GLU A 399 -16.29 -2.11 7.92
C GLU A 399 -16.30 -3.46 7.21
N THR A 400 -15.44 -3.64 6.20
CA THR A 400 -15.38 -4.87 5.41
C THR A 400 -14.21 -5.75 5.86
N HIS A 401 -14.15 -6.98 5.36
CA HIS A 401 -13.00 -7.86 5.54
C HIS A 401 -11.70 -7.31 4.91
N HIS A 402 -11.81 -6.29 4.06
CA HIS A 402 -10.64 -5.63 3.51
C HIS A 402 -9.86 -4.83 4.54
N TYR A 403 -10.44 -4.50 5.70
CA TYR A 403 -9.78 -3.80 6.82
C TYR A 403 -9.94 -4.52 8.15
N ARG A 404 -11.08 -5.14 8.40
CA ARG A 404 -11.38 -5.84 9.65
C ARG A 404 -11.18 -7.34 9.50
N GLN A 405 -10.75 -8.01 10.57
CA GLN A 405 -10.71 -9.48 10.59
C GLN A 405 -12.12 -10.07 10.37
N ARG A 406 -13.15 -9.39 10.90
CA ARG A 406 -14.56 -9.68 10.66
C ARG A 406 -15.25 -8.47 10.03
N GLY A 407 -15.67 -8.58 8.78
CA GLY A 407 -16.46 -7.55 8.13
C GLY A 407 -17.89 -7.51 8.69
N GLU A 408 -18.38 -6.31 8.96
CA GLU A 408 -19.73 -6.04 9.45
C GLU A 408 -20.62 -5.47 8.34
N ARG A 409 -20.03 -4.98 7.25
CA ARG A 409 -20.73 -4.40 6.10
C ARG A 409 -20.07 -4.81 4.78
N MET A 410 -20.82 -4.68 3.68
CA MET A 410 -20.32 -4.77 2.31
C MET A 410 -19.75 -3.42 1.85
N PRO A 411 -18.77 -3.39 0.92
CA PRO A 411 -18.24 -2.16 0.35
C PRO A 411 -19.35 -1.19 -0.09
N GLN A 412 -19.22 0.08 0.24
CA GLN A 412 -20.13 1.14 -0.23
C GLN A 412 -19.38 2.15 -1.08
N ILE A 413 -20.13 2.92 -1.87
CA ILE A 413 -19.59 4.09 -2.57
C ILE A 413 -19.15 5.10 -1.52
N ASP A 414 -17.89 5.48 -1.57
CA ASP A 414 -17.36 6.66 -0.89
C ASP A 414 -17.19 7.75 -1.94
N GLY A 415 -18.19 8.63 -2.07
CA GLY A 415 -18.23 9.64 -3.12
C GLY A 415 -19.63 10.09 -3.55
N GLN A 416 -19.66 11.05 -4.47
CA GLN A 416 -20.88 11.57 -5.08
C GLN A 416 -21.20 10.79 -6.36
N PRO A 417 -22.30 10.00 -6.40
CA PRO A 417 -22.69 9.28 -7.59
C PRO A 417 -22.92 10.20 -8.80
N LEU A 418 -22.61 9.69 -9.99
CA LEU A 418 -22.83 10.31 -11.29
C LEU A 418 -23.77 9.40 -12.12
N PRO A 419 -25.09 9.34 -11.81
CA PRO A 419 -26.00 8.35 -12.39
C PRO A 419 -26.08 8.39 -13.93
N ALA A 420 -25.88 9.58 -14.52
CA ALA A 420 -25.86 9.79 -15.97
C ALA A 420 -24.85 8.88 -16.70
N LEU A 421 -23.72 8.62 -16.04
CA LEU A 421 -22.60 7.88 -16.58
C LEU A 421 -22.69 6.37 -16.31
N SER A 422 -23.71 5.92 -15.56
CA SER A 422 -23.88 4.52 -15.13
C SER A 422 -24.75 3.68 -16.09
N THR A 423 -24.80 4.03 -17.37
CA THR A 423 -25.73 3.45 -18.35
C THR A 423 -25.05 2.61 -19.43
N TRP A 424 -23.75 2.41 -19.30
CA TRP A 424 -22.96 1.55 -20.19
C TRP A 424 -23.37 0.09 -20.04
N GLN A 425 -24.04 -0.46 -21.05
CA GLN A 425 -24.46 -1.87 -21.08
C GLN A 425 -24.56 -2.40 -22.52
N TRP A 426 -24.18 -3.67 -22.70
CA TRP A 426 -24.37 -4.38 -23.96
C TRP A 426 -25.80 -4.90 -24.10
N ALA A 427 -26.39 -4.79 -25.28
CA ALA A 427 -27.54 -5.58 -25.62
C ALA A 427 -27.11 -7.03 -25.82
N MET A 428 -27.94 -7.96 -25.36
CA MET A 428 -27.73 -9.39 -25.54
C MET A 428 -29.02 -9.99 -26.10
N ASN A 429 -28.90 -10.75 -27.18
CA ASN A 429 -29.98 -11.17 -28.07
C ASN A 429 -30.85 -9.98 -28.54
N GLY A 430 -30.23 -8.84 -28.81
CA GLY A 430 -30.92 -7.62 -29.27
C GLY A 430 -31.79 -6.91 -28.21
N THR A 431 -31.66 -7.27 -26.93
CA THR A 431 -32.36 -6.59 -25.82
C THR A 431 -31.39 -6.12 -24.73
N PHE A 432 -31.69 -4.98 -24.12
CA PHE A 432 -31.01 -4.49 -22.91
C PHE A 432 -31.69 -5.03 -21.63
N ASP A 433 -32.97 -5.37 -21.71
CA ASP A 433 -33.75 -5.95 -20.61
C ASP A 433 -33.74 -7.47 -20.74
N LEU A 434 -32.66 -8.10 -20.29
CA LEU A 434 -32.53 -9.55 -20.28
C LEU A 434 -33.63 -10.21 -19.43
N HIS A 435 -34.30 -11.21 -20.00
CA HIS A 435 -35.31 -12.03 -19.30
C HIS A 435 -34.69 -12.65 -18.03
N PRO A 436 -35.44 -12.78 -16.92
CA PRO A 436 -34.92 -13.38 -15.67
C PRO A 436 -34.25 -14.74 -15.87
N ASP A 437 -34.74 -15.56 -16.80
CA ASP A 437 -34.19 -16.88 -17.13
C ASP A 437 -32.82 -16.84 -17.84
N ALA A 438 -32.40 -15.68 -18.36
CA ALA A 438 -31.06 -15.49 -18.91
C ALA A 438 -30.00 -15.53 -17.80
N LYS A 439 -30.39 -15.25 -16.55
CA LYS A 439 -29.56 -15.37 -15.37
C LYS A 439 -29.86 -16.69 -14.67
N PRO A 440 -28.92 -17.64 -14.59
CA PRO A 440 -29.13 -18.85 -13.80
C PRO A 440 -29.37 -18.48 -12.32
N PRO A 441 -30.10 -19.31 -11.54
CA PRO A 441 -30.39 -19.03 -10.13
C PRO A 441 -29.14 -18.71 -9.29
N ARG A 442 -27.97 -19.20 -9.70
CA ARG A 442 -26.65 -18.81 -9.21
C ARG A 442 -25.65 -18.80 -10.39
N GLY A 443 -24.80 -17.77 -10.47
CA GLY A 443 -23.70 -17.68 -11.43
C GLY A 443 -23.85 -16.56 -12.48
N PRO A 444 -22.83 -16.38 -13.34
CA PRO A 444 -22.85 -15.39 -14.43
C PRO A 444 -23.88 -15.77 -15.50
N LEU A 445 -24.11 -14.87 -16.45
CA LEU A 445 -24.87 -15.20 -17.67
C LEU A 445 -24.25 -16.40 -18.39
N ARG A 446 -25.06 -17.05 -19.24
CA ARG A 446 -24.60 -18.16 -20.09
C ARG A 446 -23.40 -17.70 -20.92
N LYS A 447 -22.39 -18.58 -21.04
CA LYS A 447 -21.12 -18.28 -21.73
C LYS A 447 -21.33 -17.85 -23.19
N GLU A 448 -22.37 -18.36 -23.83
CA GLU A 448 -22.77 -17.98 -25.18
C GLU A 448 -23.17 -16.51 -25.30
N LEU A 449 -23.67 -15.88 -24.23
CA LEU A 449 -24.06 -14.47 -24.20
C LEU A 449 -22.93 -13.58 -23.70
N LEU A 450 -22.30 -13.96 -22.59
CA LEU A 450 -21.19 -13.23 -21.97
C LEU A 450 -20.15 -14.21 -21.42
N ASN A 451 -18.90 -14.00 -21.81
CA ASN A 451 -17.75 -14.75 -21.31
C ASN A 451 -16.66 -13.78 -20.83
N TYR A 452 -16.60 -13.51 -19.53
CA TYR A 452 -15.53 -12.67 -18.96
C TYR A 452 -14.23 -13.47 -18.84
N HIS A 453 -13.14 -12.98 -19.43
CA HIS A 453 -11.83 -13.63 -19.41
C HIS A 453 -10.94 -13.15 -18.26
N GLY A 454 -11.11 -11.90 -17.84
CA GLY A 454 -10.29 -11.28 -16.80
C GLY A 454 -9.96 -9.82 -17.10
N HIS A 455 -8.98 -9.28 -16.39
CA HIS A 455 -8.39 -7.98 -16.68
C HIS A 455 -6.87 -8.05 -16.61
N TYR A 456 -6.20 -7.13 -17.30
CA TYR A 456 -4.76 -7.02 -17.35
C TYR A 456 -4.35 -5.62 -16.89
N LEU A 457 -3.31 -5.54 -16.06
CA LEU A 457 -2.77 -4.27 -15.57
C LEU A 457 -1.63 -3.79 -16.47
N HIS A 458 -1.59 -2.49 -16.72
CA HIS A 458 -0.47 -1.81 -17.39
C HIS A 458 -0.26 -0.43 -16.76
N GLY A 459 0.70 -0.33 -15.85
CA GLY A 459 0.84 0.82 -14.96
C GLY A 459 -0.45 1.03 -14.16
N ASP A 460 -0.99 2.23 -14.20
CA ASP A 460 -2.17 2.65 -13.43
C ASP A 460 -3.49 2.34 -14.16
N ARG A 461 -3.41 1.67 -15.30
CA ARG A 461 -4.56 1.33 -16.14
C ARG A 461 -4.84 -0.17 -16.09
N ALA A 462 -6.10 -0.49 -16.31
CA ALA A 462 -6.56 -1.86 -16.46
C ALA A 462 -7.36 -2.03 -17.75
N ILE A 463 -7.13 -3.17 -18.40
CA ILE A 463 -7.79 -3.57 -19.65
C ILE A 463 -8.65 -4.78 -19.34
N LEU A 464 -9.97 -4.63 -19.50
CA LEU A 464 -10.94 -5.70 -19.43
C LEU A 464 -10.84 -6.57 -20.68
N SER A 465 -10.95 -7.88 -20.51
CA SER A 465 -11.05 -8.85 -21.61
C SER A 465 -12.27 -9.73 -21.40
N TYR A 466 -13.15 -9.74 -22.39
CA TYR A 466 -14.39 -10.52 -22.36
C TYR A 466 -14.89 -10.79 -23.78
N ALA A 467 -15.90 -11.63 -23.92
CA ALA A 467 -16.64 -11.81 -25.16
C ALA A 467 -18.13 -11.62 -24.94
N ILE A 468 -18.78 -10.96 -25.89
CA ILE A 468 -20.24 -10.79 -25.96
C ILE A 468 -20.71 -11.52 -27.21
N GLU A 469 -21.62 -12.47 -27.06
CA GLU A 469 -22.15 -13.29 -28.17
C GLU A 469 -21.07 -13.92 -29.05
N GLY A 470 -19.97 -14.36 -28.41
CA GLY A 470 -18.82 -14.98 -29.06
C GLY A 470 -17.83 -14.02 -29.74
N ARG A 471 -18.03 -12.70 -29.65
CA ARG A 471 -17.10 -11.69 -30.17
C ARG A 471 -16.17 -11.20 -29.06
N ASP A 472 -14.86 -11.35 -29.25
CA ASP A 472 -13.86 -10.88 -28.29
C ASP A 472 -13.81 -9.35 -28.21
N ILE A 473 -13.68 -8.83 -27.00
CA ILE A 473 -13.63 -7.41 -26.68
C ILE A 473 -12.48 -7.17 -25.70
N LEU A 474 -11.64 -6.20 -26.04
CA LEU A 474 -10.74 -5.56 -25.08
C LEU A 474 -11.26 -4.15 -24.81
N GLU A 475 -11.44 -3.82 -23.54
CA GLU A 475 -11.95 -2.52 -23.12
C GLU A 475 -11.02 -1.88 -22.11
N SER A 476 -10.69 -0.61 -22.32
CA SER A 476 -10.11 0.23 -21.27
C SER A 476 -11.00 1.44 -21.05
N VAL A 477 -11.21 1.78 -19.79
CA VAL A 477 -11.96 2.98 -19.37
C VAL A 477 -10.98 4.01 -18.78
N ASP A 478 -11.22 5.27 -19.08
CA ASP A 478 -10.46 6.40 -18.56
C ASP A 478 -11.38 7.57 -18.22
N ALA A 479 -10.91 8.48 -17.37
CA ALA A 479 -11.64 9.66 -16.94
C ALA A 479 -10.81 10.93 -17.11
N SER A 480 -11.47 12.04 -17.43
CA SER A 480 -10.86 13.37 -17.43
C SER A 480 -11.85 14.44 -17.00
N LYS A 481 -11.38 15.54 -16.41
CA LYS A 481 -12.16 16.75 -16.15
C LYS A 481 -12.02 17.75 -17.30
N ARG A 482 -13.14 18.24 -17.82
CA ARG A 482 -13.19 19.38 -18.75
C ARG A 482 -14.25 20.37 -18.31
N ASN A 483 -13.86 21.63 -18.11
CA ASN A 483 -14.75 22.71 -17.63
C ASN A 483 -15.54 22.31 -16.37
N GLY A 484 -14.86 21.65 -15.42
CA GLY A 484 -15.46 21.17 -14.17
C GLY A 484 -16.33 19.92 -14.29
N ARG A 485 -16.49 19.35 -15.49
CA ARG A 485 -17.35 18.18 -15.73
C ARG A 485 -16.52 16.93 -16.00
N VAL A 486 -16.96 15.79 -15.47
CA VAL A 486 -16.35 14.49 -15.71
C VAL A 486 -16.69 14.00 -17.11
N VAL A 487 -15.66 13.56 -17.82
CA VAL A 487 -15.73 12.92 -19.13
C VAL A 487 -15.17 11.50 -19.01
N LEU A 488 -16.02 10.49 -19.23
CA LEU A 488 -15.57 9.11 -19.34
C LEU A 488 -15.22 8.78 -20.80
N THR A 489 -14.12 8.07 -20.99
CA THR A 489 -13.63 7.61 -22.28
C THR A 489 -13.46 6.10 -22.26
N HIS A 490 -14.19 5.40 -23.12
CA HIS A 490 -14.02 3.98 -23.37
C HIS A 490 -13.24 3.78 -24.66
N THR A 491 -12.20 2.95 -24.60
CA THR A 491 -11.49 2.47 -25.79
C THR A 491 -11.78 0.99 -25.94
N LEU A 492 -12.42 0.62 -27.05
CA LEU A 492 -12.83 -0.76 -27.32
C LEU A 492 -12.08 -1.31 -28.52
N HIS A 493 -11.52 -2.49 -28.39
CA HIS A 493 -11.09 -3.31 -29.52
C HIS A 493 -12.09 -4.45 -29.67
N VAL A 494 -12.89 -4.43 -30.72
CA VAL A 494 -13.93 -5.42 -30.97
C VAL A 494 -13.48 -6.36 -32.08
N GLY A 495 -13.53 -7.66 -31.79
CA GLY A 495 -13.24 -8.74 -32.74
C GLY A 495 -14.26 -8.82 -33.87
N ALA A 496 -13.92 -9.54 -34.93
CA ALA A 496 -14.84 -9.78 -36.04
C ALA A 496 -16.03 -10.65 -35.59
N GLY A 497 -17.18 -10.54 -36.27
CA GLY A 497 -18.36 -11.34 -35.96
C GLY A 497 -19.41 -11.31 -37.07
N SER A 498 -20.47 -12.13 -36.95
CA SER A 498 -21.54 -12.27 -37.95
C SER A 498 -22.83 -11.54 -37.60
N ASN A 499 -22.97 -11.09 -36.35
CA ASN A 499 -24.18 -10.49 -35.81
C ASN A 499 -23.94 -9.01 -35.46
N GLU A 500 -24.98 -8.19 -35.60
CA GLU A 500 -24.98 -6.81 -35.11
C GLU A 500 -24.89 -6.78 -33.59
N MET A 501 -24.09 -5.86 -33.04
CA MET A 501 -24.00 -5.61 -31.61
C MET A 501 -24.64 -4.27 -31.30
N GLN A 502 -25.28 -4.14 -30.13
CA GLN A 502 -25.77 -2.86 -29.65
C GLN A 502 -25.20 -2.57 -28.27
N LEU A 503 -24.89 -1.30 -28.02
CA LEU A 503 -24.31 -0.80 -26.79
C LEU A 503 -25.09 0.45 -26.38
N ALA A 504 -25.62 0.44 -25.17
CA ALA A 504 -26.21 1.62 -24.57
C ALA A 504 -25.11 2.44 -23.90
N THR A 505 -25.17 3.75 -24.10
CA THR A 505 -24.14 4.67 -23.65
C THR A 505 -24.66 5.80 -22.74
N GLY A 506 -25.98 5.84 -22.51
CA GLY A 506 -26.67 6.97 -21.85
C GLY A 506 -28.14 6.69 -21.51
N GLN A 507 -28.67 7.31 -20.44
CA GLN A 507 -30.12 7.45 -20.25
C GLN A 507 -30.61 8.77 -20.87
N LEU A 508 -31.49 8.70 -21.87
CA LEU A 508 -32.23 9.85 -22.37
C LEU A 508 -33.38 10.17 -21.39
N ARG A 509 -33.54 11.42 -20.95
CA ARG A 509 -34.74 11.82 -20.21
C ARG A 509 -35.95 11.79 -21.16
N PRO A 510 -37.08 11.19 -20.77
CA PRO A 510 -38.33 11.40 -21.50
C PRO A 510 -38.82 12.82 -21.21
N THR A 511 -38.54 13.78 -22.09
CA THR A 511 -39.23 15.07 -22.05
C THR A 511 -40.39 15.03 -23.04
N GLY A 512 -41.60 15.20 -22.54
CA GLY A 512 -42.79 15.35 -23.38
C GLY A 512 -42.73 16.68 -24.15
N GLY A 513 -42.16 16.67 -25.36
CA GLY A 513 -42.04 17.84 -26.23
C GLY A 513 -41.38 17.49 -27.57
N PRO A 514 -41.60 18.25 -28.65
CA PRO A 514 -41.43 17.76 -30.02
C PRO A 514 -39.96 17.52 -30.40
N LYS A 515 -39.74 16.37 -31.06
CA LYS A 515 -38.47 15.89 -31.63
C LYS A 515 -37.83 16.95 -32.55
N GLY A 516 -36.57 17.35 -32.28
CA GLY A 516 -35.81 18.29 -33.09
C GLY A 516 -34.34 17.87 -33.29
N ILE A 517 -33.83 17.99 -34.51
CA ILE A 517 -32.54 17.47 -35.02
C ILE A 517 -31.55 18.64 -35.19
N TRP A 518 -30.28 18.47 -34.82
CA TRP A 518 -29.18 19.38 -35.22
C TRP A 518 -28.77 19.14 -36.69
N ARG A 519 -28.66 20.22 -37.48
CA ARG A 519 -28.19 20.18 -38.89
C ARG A 519 -26.66 20.25 -39.02
N ARG A 520 -26.17 19.53 -40.03
CA ARG A 520 -24.78 19.22 -40.43
C ARG A 520 -23.81 20.39 -40.72
N GLU A 521 -24.16 21.66 -40.48
CA GLU A 521 -23.48 22.78 -41.17
C GLU A 521 -22.39 23.57 -40.40
N THR A 522 -22.04 23.23 -39.15
CA THR A 522 -21.08 24.05 -38.38
C THR A 522 -19.80 23.38 -37.88
N ALA A 523 -19.47 22.16 -38.35
CA ALA A 523 -18.13 21.60 -38.17
C ALA A 523 -17.17 22.10 -39.28
N THR A 524 -16.96 23.42 -39.39
CA THR A 524 -16.01 23.97 -40.37
C THR A 524 -14.64 24.24 -39.76
N LYS A 525 -13.63 23.56 -40.32
CA LYS A 525 -12.27 24.04 -40.60
C LYS A 525 -11.64 24.96 -39.52
N ASN A 526 -11.16 24.40 -38.41
CA ASN A 526 -9.88 24.76 -37.77
C ASN A 526 -9.67 23.88 -36.53
N ALA A 527 -8.92 22.80 -36.71
CA ALA A 527 -8.62 21.80 -35.69
C ALA A 527 -7.44 22.23 -34.80
N SER A 528 -7.57 23.34 -34.07
CA SER A 528 -6.57 23.74 -33.07
C SER A 528 -7.16 24.30 -31.76
N SER A 529 -8.48 24.45 -31.66
CA SER A 529 -9.14 24.86 -30.41
C SER A 529 -10.51 24.19 -30.29
N TRP A 530 -10.62 23.25 -29.34
CA TRP A 530 -11.88 22.55 -29.03
C TRP A 530 -12.77 23.42 -28.13
N GLU A 531 -13.32 24.52 -28.65
CA GLU A 531 -14.33 25.33 -27.95
C GLU A 531 -15.71 25.13 -28.59
N VAL A 532 -16.72 24.81 -27.77
CA VAL A 532 -18.13 24.71 -28.19
C VAL A 532 -18.88 25.91 -27.59
N PHE A 533 -19.41 26.78 -28.45
CA PHE A 533 -20.24 27.93 -28.08
C PHE A 533 -21.74 27.62 -28.27
N GLY A 534 -22.58 27.92 -27.25
CA GLY A 534 -24.03 28.12 -27.41
C GLY A 534 -24.95 27.26 -26.54
N PRO A 535 -26.14 27.75 -26.12
CA PRO A 535 -26.95 27.17 -25.05
C PRO A 535 -27.73 25.92 -25.51
N ALA A 536 -27.77 24.92 -24.65
CA ALA A 536 -28.36 23.61 -24.88
C ALA A 536 -29.88 23.61 -24.64
N THR A 537 -30.65 23.18 -25.65
CA THR A 537 -32.01 22.68 -25.47
C THR A 537 -32.14 21.34 -26.17
N SER A 538 -32.17 20.28 -25.35
CA SER A 538 -32.50 18.86 -25.59
C SER A 538 -31.60 17.99 -26.50
N ASP A 539 -31.32 16.80 -25.93
CA ASP A 539 -30.88 15.49 -26.44
C ASP A 539 -29.39 15.20 -26.75
N SER A 540 -28.95 14.07 -26.20
CA SER A 540 -27.58 13.57 -25.98
C SER A 540 -26.70 13.36 -27.22
N LEU A 541 -25.38 13.55 -27.06
CA LEU A 541 -24.34 13.36 -28.08
C LEU A 541 -23.44 12.15 -27.73
N ALA A 542 -23.24 11.20 -28.66
CA ALA A 542 -22.15 10.21 -28.59
C ALA A 542 -21.22 10.40 -29.80
N VAL A 543 -19.92 10.56 -29.55
CA VAL A 543 -18.89 10.63 -30.60
C VAL A 543 -18.21 9.28 -30.69
N VAL A 544 -18.40 8.58 -31.79
CA VAL A 544 -17.77 7.30 -32.09
C VAL A 544 -16.80 7.48 -33.23
N THR A 545 -15.51 7.29 -32.95
CA THR A 545 -14.49 7.22 -33.99
C THR A 545 -14.06 5.78 -34.18
N GLY A 546 -14.23 5.23 -35.38
CA GLY A 546 -13.83 3.87 -35.73
C GLY A 546 -12.68 3.89 -36.73
N VAL A 547 -11.59 3.16 -36.45
CA VAL A 547 -10.50 2.95 -37.40
C VAL A 547 -10.34 1.44 -37.66
N PRO A 548 -10.32 0.98 -38.93
CA PRO A 548 -9.96 -0.40 -39.25
C PRO A 548 -8.55 -0.74 -38.75
N ILE A 549 -8.37 -1.93 -38.17
CA ILE A 549 -7.05 -2.36 -37.65
C ILE A 549 -6.16 -2.95 -38.75
N ASP A 550 -6.74 -3.35 -39.90
CA ASP A 550 -5.97 -3.94 -41.01
C ASP A 550 -5.10 -2.88 -41.70
N ARG A 551 -3.79 -3.16 -41.79
CA ARG A 551 -2.79 -2.29 -42.42
C ARG A 551 -3.04 -2.03 -43.90
N ASP A 552 -3.79 -2.92 -44.56
CA ASP A 552 -4.08 -2.87 -45.99
C ASP A 552 -5.39 -2.11 -46.31
N VAL A 553 -6.12 -1.64 -45.29
CA VAL A 553 -7.31 -0.80 -45.45
C VAL A 553 -6.88 0.67 -45.37
N PRO A 554 -7.10 1.48 -46.42
CA PRO A 554 -6.79 2.91 -46.39
C PRO A 554 -7.47 3.60 -45.20
N MET A 555 -6.71 4.40 -44.45
CA MET A 555 -7.25 5.22 -43.37
C MET A 555 -8.34 6.15 -43.94
N PRO A 556 -9.59 6.10 -43.44
CA PRO A 556 -10.62 7.04 -43.86
C PRO A 556 -10.20 8.46 -43.51
N ASN A 557 -10.66 9.45 -44.29
CA ASN A 557 -10.34 10.86 -43.99
C ASN A 557 -10.88 11.22 -42.59
N ALA A 558 -10.27 12.21 -41.91
CA ALA A 558 -10.67 12.60 -40.53
C ALA A 558 -12.16 12.94 -40.37
N ASN A 559 -12.82 13.40 -41.45
CA ASN A 559 -14.27 13.65 -41.50
C ASN A 559 -15.13 12.40 -41.76
N GLU A 560 -14.55 11.32 -42.29
CA GLU A 560 -15.19 10.02 -42.53
C GLU A 560 -15.02 9.06 -41.34
N ALA A 561 -14.00 9.27 -40.50
CA ALA A 561 -13.73 8.49 -39.30
C ALA A 561 -14.54 8.93 -38.06
N LEU A 562 -15.21 10.08 -38.13
CA LEU A 562 -15.98 10.68 -37.04
C LEU A 562 -17.48 10.46 -37.26
N HIS A 563 -18.04 9.48 -36.55
CA HIS A 563 -19.49 9.28 -36.50
C HIS A 563 -20.03 9.93 -35.24
N VAL A 564 -20.65 11.11 -35.40
CA VAL A 564 -21.47 11.69 -34.35
C VAL A 564 -22.85 11.05 -34.47
N VAL A 565 -23.23 10.22 -33.50
CA VAL A 565 -24.53 9.55 -33.50
C VAL A 565 -25.44 10.29 -32.52
N LEU A 566 -26.66 10.61 -32.96
CA LEU A 566 -27.61 11.46 -32.24
C LEU A 566 -28.92 10.69 -31.96
N GLY A 567 -29.57 10.96 -30.83
CA GLY A 567 -30.92 10.44 -30.52
C GLY A 567 -30.99 8.92 -30.35
N GLU A 568 -32.08 8.28 -30.81
CA GLU A 568 -32.31 6.82 -30.71
C GLU A 568 -31.23 5.99 -31.43
N GLU A 569 -30.56 6.55 -32.44
CA GLU A 569 -29.47 5.87 -33.15
C GLU A 569 -28.21 5.74 -32.28
N ALA A 570 -27.98 6.66 -31.34
CA ALA A 570 -26.87 6.58 -30.39
C ALA A 570 -27.01 5.40 -29.41
N ALA A 571 -28.24 4.89 -29.25
CA ALA A 571 -28.52 3.67 -28.48
C ALA A 571 -28.32 2.37 -29.28
N ARG A 572 -28.00 2.44 -30.58
CA ARG A 572 -27.89 1.30 -31.50
C ARG A 572 -26.68 1.47 -32.43
N LEU A 573 -25.48 1.46 -31.85
CA LEU A 573 -24.24 1.50 -32.62
C LEU A 573 -24.00 0.21 -33.39
N ASP A 574 -24.27 0.20 -34.71
CA ASP A 574 -23.83 -0.90 -35.58
C ASP A 574 -22.30 -0.86 -35.74
N LEU A 575 -21.63 -1.79 -35.04
CA LEU A 575 -20.18 -1.92 -35.08
C LEU A 575 -19.68 -2.70 -36.32
N GLY A 576 -20.59 -3.23 -37.13
CA GLY A 576 -20.30 -4.08 -38.29
C GLY A 576 -19.67 -5.43 -37.93
N THR A 577 -19.35 -6.20 -38.98
CA THR A 577 -18.69 -7.52 -38.91
C THR A 577 -17.15 -7.53 -38.84
N PRO A 578 -16.39 -6.50 -39.26
CA PRO A 578 -14.92 -6.55 -39.24
C PRO A 578 -14.31 -6.11 -37.89
N ARG A 579 -13.03 -6.43 -37.68
CA ARG A 579 -12.26 -6.03 -36.49
C ARG A 579 -12.02 -4.51 -36.47
N ARG A 580 -12.35 -3.83 -35.35
CA ARG A 580 -12.28 -2.36 -35.25
C ARG A 580 -11.83 -1.89 -33.86
N THR A 581 -11.16 -0.74 -33.83
CA THR A 581 -10.94 0.04 -32.60
C THR A 581 -11.93 1.20 -32.56
N LEU A 582 -12.62 1.36 -31.44
CA LEU A 582 -13.61 2.38 -31.18
C LEU A 582 -13.18 3.23 -30.00
N LEU A 583 -13.31 4.54 -30.15
CA LEU A 583 -13.22 5.48 -29.02
C LEU A 583 -14.61 6.04 -28.78
N VAL A 584 -15.10 5.92 -27.54
CA VAL A 584 -16.41 6.41 -27.15
C VAL A 584 -16.28 7.33 -25.94
N ARG A 585 -16.83 8.53 -26.02
CA ARG A 585 -16.73 9.56 -24.97
C ARG A 585 -18.09 10.09 -24.56
N PHE A 586 -18.28 10.26 -23.26
CA PHE A 586 -19.51 10.83 -22.69
C PHE A 586 -19.18 11.82 -21.58
N ARG A 587 -20.06 12.79 -21.38
CA ARG A 587 -20.04 13.73 -20.27
C ARG A 587 -21.45 13.94 -19.73
N SER A 588 -21.56 14.37 -18.47
CA SER A 588 -22.84 14.81 -17.90
C SER A 588 -22.88 16.35 -17.76
N ASP A 589 -24.07 16.94 -17.79
CA ASP A 589 -24.29 18.28 -17.24
C ASP A 589 -24.39 18.26 -15.70
N GLU A 590 -24.52 19.45 -15.12
CA GLU A 590 -24.77 19.68 -13.69
C GLU A 590 -26.11 19.09 -13.21
N GLY A 591 -27.03 18.76 -14.13
CA GLY A 591 -28.33 18.17 -13.84
C GLY A 591 -28.35 16.64 -13.89
N GLY A 592 -27.21 15.99 -14.13
CA GLY A 592 -27.10 14.53 -14.22
C GLY A 592 -27.69 13.95 -15.51
N THR A 593 -27.65 14.68 -16.62
CA THR A 593 -28.06 14.22 -17.96
C THR A 593 -26.85 14.13 -18.88
N LEU A 594 -26.82 13.17 -19.82
CA LEU A 594 -25.72 12.98 -20.77
C LEU A 594 -25.74 14.05 -21.89
N VAL A 595 -24.59 14.69 -22.17
CA VAL A 595 -24.46 15.89 -23.04
C VAL A 595 -23.42 15.76 -24.14
#